data_AF-A0A5U8K9E9-F1
#
_entry.id   AF-A0A5U8K9E9-F1
#
_cell.length_a   1.000
_cell.length_b   1.000
_cell.length_c   1.000
_cell.angle_alpha   90.00
_cell.angle_beta   90.00
_cell.angle_gamma   90.00
#
_symmetry.space_group_name_H-M   'P 1'
#
loop_
_entity.id
_entity.type
_entity.pdbx_description
1 polymer ?
#
loop_
_entity_poly.entity_id
_entity_poly.type
_entity_poly.pdbx_seq_one_letter_code
_entity_poly.pdbx_strand_id
1 'polypeptide(L)'
;MRSLADFEFNNAPLCDGMILASEMIRLDFPTQFVYDELERLVSLAQEEISQLLSQDEQLEKLLALFYGEWGFTDSRGVYRLSDALWLDKVLKKRQGSAVSLGAILLWIANRLDLPLVPVIFPTQLILRIESLEGEMWLINPFNGETLDEHTLEVWLKGNISPVAELFNEDLDE
;
A
#
# COMPACT_ATOMS: atom_id res chain seq x y z
N MET A 1 2.47 26.51 -3.27
CA MET A 1 2.79 25.25 -2.57
C MET A 1 1.82 25.12 -1.41
N ARG A 2 1.12 23.99 -1.30
CA ARG A 2 0.36 23.68 -0.08
C ARG A 2 1.37 23.45 1.05
N SER A 3 1.12 24.05 2.22
CA SER A 3 1.95 23.84 3.40
C SER A 3 1.62 22.47 4.01
N LEU A 4 2.62 21.75 4.53
CA LEU A 4 2.41 20.51 5.27
C LEU A 4 1.47 20.71 6.48
N ALA A 5 1.50 21.91 7.06
CA ALA A 5 0.65 22.29 8.19
C ALA A 5 -0.84 22.41 7.82
N ASP A 6 -1.15 22.59 6.53
CA ASP A 6 -2.52 22.73 6.03
C ASP A 6 -3.00 21.47 5.29
N PHE A 7 -2.20 20.39 5.28
CA PHE A 7 -2.55 19.14 4.61
C PHE A 7 -3.39 18.26 5.53
N GLU A 8 -4.63 18.00 5.12
CA GLU A 8 -5.54 17.10 5.82
C GLU A 8 -5.16 15.64 5.55
N PHE A 9 -4.17 15.12 6.26
CA PHE A 9 -3.69 13.73 6.10
C PHE A 9 -4.79 12.68 6.20
N ASN A 10 -5.81 12.92 7.03
CA ASN A 10 -6.93 11.99 7.22
C ASN A 10 -7.88 11.91 6.01
N ASN A 11 -7.83 12.89 5.10
CA ASN A 11 -8.75 13.01 3.97
C ASN A 11 -8.03 12.94 2.62
N ALA A 12 -6.73 12.64 2.61
CA ALA A 12 -5.91 12.69 1.42
C ALA A 12 -5.23 11.34 1.16
N PRO A 13 -5.01 10.96 -0.11
CA PRO A 13 -4.28 9.75 -0.44
C PRO A 13 -2.90 9.70 0.23
N LEU A 14 -2.51 8.52 0.73
CA LEU A 14 -1.22 8.33 1.41
C LEU A 14 -0.03 8.75 0.52
N CYS A 15 -0.10 8.50 -0.79
CA CYS A 15 0.92 8.98 -1.73
C CYS A 15 1.07 10.49 -1.74
N ASP A 16 0.00 11.28 -1.62
CA ASP A 16 0.10 12.75 -1.59
C ASP A 16 0.87 13.22 -0.36
N GLY A 17 0.57 12.64 0.81
CA GLY A 17 1.32 12.92 2.04
C GLY A 17 2.80 12.53 1.93
N MET A 18 3.08 11.36 1.34
CA MET A 18 4.46 10.89 1.09
C MET A 18 5.22 11.79 0.12
N ILE A 19 4.57 12.28 -0.95
CA ILE A 19 5.14 13.21 -1.92
C ILE A 19 5.49 14.53 -1.24
N LEU A 20 4.54 15.13 -0.51
CA LEU A 20 4.76 16.39 0.20
C LEU A 20 5.90 16.29 1.21
N ALA A 21 5.94 15.21 2.00
CA ALA A 21 7.05 14.97 2.93
C ALA A 21 8.38 14.82 2.19
N SER A 22 8.38 14.16 1.03
CA SER A 22 9.59 13.94 0.23
C SER A 22 10.12 15.23 -0.39
N GLU A 23 9.26 16.11 -0.89
CA GLU A 23 9.63 17.44 -1.41
C GLU A 23 10.32 18.29 -0.33
N MET A 24 9.87 18.19 0.93
CA MET A 24 10.46 18.94 2.03
C MET A 24 11.83 18.41 2.47
N ILE A 25 12.06 17.11 2.33
CA ILE A 25 13.30 16.45 2.80
C ILE A 25 14.36 16.40 1.67
N ARG A 26 13.93 16.22 0.41
CA ARG A 26 14.80 16.07 -0.77
C ARG A 26 14.51 17.16 -1.79
N LEU A 27 15.45 18.09 -1.95
CA LEU A 27 15.39 19.16 -2.95
C LEU A 27 15.36 18.65 -4.40
N ASP A 28 15.86 17.44 -4.64
CA ASP A 28 15.90 16.78 -5.96
C ASP A 28 14.75 15.79 -6.18
N PHE A 29 13.73 15.80 -5.31
CA PHE A 29 12.60 14.87 -5.43
C PHE A 29 11.79 15.18 -6.71
N PRO A 30 11.63 14.21 -7.63
CA PRO A 30 11.01 14.47 -8.92
C PRO A 30 9.49 14.28 -8.86
N THR A 31 8.79 15.20 -8.20
CA THR A 31 7.34 15.11 -7.93
C THR A 31 6.49 14.79 -9.17
N GLN A 32 6.72 15.52 -10.27
CA GLN A 32 5.95 15.30 -11.50
C GLN A 32 6.11 13.88 -12.04
N PHE A 33 7.34 13.34 -12.03
CA PHE A 33 7.60 11.96 -12.44
C PHE A 33 6.84 10.96 -11.58
N VAL A 34 6.73 11.19 -10.27
CA VAL A 34 6.02 10.29 -9.36
C VAL A 34 4.52 10.28 -9.69
N TYR A 35 3.90 11.44 -9.87
CA TYR A 35 2.50 11.51 -10.28
C TYR A 35 2.26 10.87 -11.65
N ASP A 36 3.10 11.19 -12.64
CA ASP A 36 2.96 10.64 -13.99
C ASP A 36 3.02 9.10 -13.98
N GLU A 37 3.92 8.53 -13.18
CA GLU A 37 4.07 7.08 -13.08
C GLU A 37 2.94 6.41 -12.28
N LEU A 38 2.39 7.07 -11.26
CA LEU A 38 1.19 6.61 -10.55
C LEU A 38 -0.02 6.56 -11.48
N GLU A 39 -0.26 7.63 -12.24
CA GLU A 39 -1.36 7.70 -13.21
C GLU A 39 -1.19 6.74 -14.39
N ARG A 40 0.07 6.46 -14.78
CA ARG A 40 0.37 5.42 -15.76
C ARG A 40 -0.05 4.03 -15.26
N LEU A 41 0.20 3.71 -13.99
CA LEU A 41 -0.23 2.43 -13.39
C LEU A 41 -1.75 2.33 -13.29
N VAL A 42 -2.44 3.44 -12.96
CA VAL A 42 -3.91 3.50 -12.98
C VAL A 42 -4.44 3.22 -14.38
N SER A 43 -3.88 3.85 -15.40
CA SER A 43 -4.31 3.66 -16.79
C SER A 43 -4.13 2.20 -17.23
N LEU A 44 -2.98 1.59 -16.92
CA LEU A 44 -2.74 0.17 -17.20
C LEU A 44 -3.73 -0.74 -16.48
N ALA A 45 -4.03 -0.45 -15.21
CA ALA A 45 -5.02 -1.21 -14.45
C ALA A 45 -6.41 -1.12 -15.10
N GLN A 46 -6.84 0.06 -15.53
CA GLN A 46 -8.13 0.29 -16.18
C GLN A 46 -8.24 -0.37 -17.56
N GLU A 47 -7.14 -0.48 -18.30
CA GLU A 47 -7.09 -1.18 -19.58
C GLU A 47 -7.24 -2.70 -19.41
N GLU A 48 -6.61 -3.26 -18.38
CA GLU A 48 -6.60 -4.70 -18.13
C GLU A 48 -7.83 -5.17 -17.33
N ILE A 49 -8.33 -4.38 -16.38
CA ILE A 49 -9.39 -4.80 -15.46
C ILE A 49 -10.76 -4.39 -16.01
N SER A 50 -11.53 -5.41 -16.43
CA SER A 50 -12.89 -5.22 -16.91
C SER A 50 -13.83 -4.81 -15.79
N GLN A 51 -14.59 -3.74 -16.00
CA GLN A 51 -15.67 -3.27 -15.11
C GLN A 51 -16.88 -4.22 -15.02
N LEU A 52 -16.90 -5.28 -15.84
CA LEU A 52 -17.93 -6.33 -15.77
C LEU A 52 -17.64 -7.40 -14.71
N LEU A 53 -16.41 -7.42 -14.18
CA LEU A 53 -16.00 -8.33 -13.11
C LEU A 53 -16.58 -7.86 -11.77
N SER A 54 -16.77 -8.80 -10.84
CA SER A 54 -17.09 -8.46 -9.44
C SER A 54 -15.95 -7.65 -8.81
N GLN A 55 -16.22 -6.93 -7.71
CA GLN A 55 -15.16 -6.17 -7.02
C GLN A 55 -14.01 -7.08 -6.56
N ASP A 56 -14.33 -8.28 -6.08
CA ASP A 56 -13.33 -9.27 -5.65
C ASP A 56 -12.47 -9.74 -6.84
N GLU A 57 -13.09 -10.04 -7.99
CA GLU A 57 -12.38 -10.43 -9.22
C GLU A 57 -11.50 -9.29 -9.76
N GLN A 58 -12.00 -8.04 -9.70
CA GLN A 58 -11.21 -6.87 -10.09
C GLN A 58 -9.99 -6.69 -9.19
N LEU A 59 -10.17 -6.92 -7.90
CA LEU A 59 -9.09 -6.79 -6.94
C LEU A 59 -8.06 -7.93 -7.06
N GLU A 60 -8.49 -9.17 -7.19
CA GLU A 60 -7.60 -10.30 -7.50
C GLU A 60 -6.76 -10.01 -8.74
N LYS A 61 -7.38 -9.46 -9.79
CA LYS A 61 -6.66 -9.06 -10.99
C LYS A 61 -5.68 -7.91 -10.73
N LEU A 62 -6.05 -6.91 -9.93
CA LEU A 62 -5.14 -5.83 -9.54
C LEU A 62 -3.93 -6.37 -8.77
N LEU A 63 -4.12 -7.29 -7.83
CA LEU A 63 -3.03 -7.91 -7.07
C LEU A 63 -2.11 -8.72 -8.00
N ALA A 64 -2.68 -9.49 -8.92
CA ALA A 64 -1.92 -10.24 -9.92
C ALA A 64 -1.08 -9.32 -10.83
N LEU A 65 -1.64 -8.20 -11.29
CA LEU A 65 -0.90 -7.19 -12.05
C LEU A 65 0.21 -6.58 -11.20
N PHE A 66 -0.09 -6.16 -9.97
CA PHE A 66 0.84 -5.42 -9.13
C PHE A 66 2.06 -6.25 -8.70
N TYR A 67 1.82 -7.41 -8.10
CA TYR A 67 2.87 -8.27 -7.55
C TYR A 67 3.47 -9.22 -8.59
N GLY A 68 2.69 -9.62 -9.60
CA GLY A 68 3.12 -10.51 -10.67
C GLY A 68 3.73 -9.76 -11.85
N GLU A 69 2.88 -9.10 -12.64
CA GLU A 69 3.29 -8.55 -13.94
C GLU A 69 4.18 -7.30 -13.82
N TRP A 70 3.86 -6.39 -12.90
CA TRP A 70 4.64 -5.18 -12.66
C TRP A 70 5.80 -5.41 -11.70
N GLY A 71 5.82 -6.57 -11.02
CA GLY A 71 6.93 -7.06 -10.22
C GLY A 71 7.20 -6.26 -8.95
N PHE A 72 6.20 -5.58 -8.39
CA PHE A 72 6.34 -4.94 -7.09
C PHE A 72 6.55 -5.98 -5.99
N THR A 73 7.55 -5.76 -5.14
CA THR A 73 7.94 -6.73 -4.11
C THR A 73 8.70 -6.07 -2.96
N ASP A 74 9.06 -6.85 -1.95
CA ASP A 74 9.84 -6.39 -0.81
C ASP A 74 11.27 -5.96 -1.20
N SER A 75 11.82 -5.02 -0.44
CA SER A 75 13.23 -4.67 -0.59
C SER A 75 14.11 -5.79 -0.01
N ARG A 76 14.69 -6.63 -0.88
CA ARG A 76 15.62 -7.71 -0.46
C ARG A 76 17.07 -7.22 -0.38
N GLY A 77 17.74 -7.49 0.74
CA GLY A 77 19.18 -7.24 0.94
C GLY A 77 19.51 -6.00 1.78
N VAL A 78 20.79 -5.60 1.80
CA VAL A 78 21.27 -4.43 2.55
C VAL A 78 20.90 -3.15 1.81
N TYR A 79 19.62 -2.78 1.90
CA TYR A 79 19.13 -1.51 1.40
C TYR A 79 19.29 -0.42 2.46
N ARG A 80 19.48 0.82 2.00
CA ARG A 80 19.20 1.99 2.84
C ARG A 80 17.70 2.02 3.07
N LEU A 81 17.25 1.93 4.31
CA LEU A 81 15.82 1.98 4.69
C LEU A 81 15.04 3.10 3.99
N SER A 82 15.69 4.24 3.74
CA SER A 82 15.07 5.38 3.04
C SER A 82 14.78 5.11 1.56
N ASP A 83 15.58 4.30 0.85
CA ASP A 83 15.32 3.94 -0.55
C ASP A 83 14.01 3.18 -0.74
N ALA A 84 13.57 2.45 0.29
CA ALA A 84 12.31 1.72 0.30
C ALA A 84 11.10 2.60 0.65
N LEU A 85 11.29 3.90 0.90
CA LEU A 85 10.22 4.85 1.22
C LEU A 85 10.05 5.93 0.14
N TRP A 86 11.13 6.30 -0.56
CA TRP A 86 11.07 7.30 -1.61
C TRP A 86 10.30 6.77 -2.83
N LEU A 87 9.08 7.28 -3.07
CA LEU A 87 8.21 6.79 -4.15
C LEU A 87 8.89 6.83 -5.53
N ASP A 88 9.73 7.84 -5.82
CA ASP A 88 10.49 7.91 -7.07
C ASP A 88 11.46 6.74 -7.26
N LYS A 89 12.00 6.19 -6.16
CA LYS A 89 12.88 5.01 -6.18
C LYS A 89 12.08 3.72 -6.18
N VAL A 90 11.02 3.65 -5.37
CA VAL A 90 10.14 2.48 -5.28
C VAL A 90 9.49 2.20 -6.63
N LEU A 91 8.95 3.22 -7.30
CA LEU A 91 8.34 3.08 -8.63
C LEU A 91 9.36 2.64 -9.69
N LYS A 92 10.63 3.09 -9.61
CA LYS A 92 11.69 2.67 -10.55
C LYS A 92 12.19 1.26 -10.29
N LYS A 93 12.39 0.89 -9.02
CA LYS A 93 12.98 -0.40 -8.63
C LYS A 93 11.95 -1.50 -8.44
N ARG A 94 10.66 -1.15 -8.35
CA ARG A 94 9.54 -2.01 -7.96
C ARG A 94 9.79 -2.72 -6.62
N GLN A 95 10.53 -2.06 -5.73
CA GLN A 95 10.92 -2.59 -4.42
C GLN A 95 10.69 -1.52 -3.35
N GLY A 96 9.97 -1.85 -2.30
CA GLY A 96 9.56 -0.90 -1.27
C GLY A 96 9.30 -1.52 0.09
N SER A 97 8.99 -0.65 1.06
CA SER A 97 8.45 -1.05 2.35
C SER A 97 6.94 -1.30 2.25
N ALA A 98 6.36 -1.97 3.25
CA ALA A 98 4.92 -2.16 3.39
C ALA A 98 4.14 -0.85 3.17
N VAL A 99 4.60 0.26 3.77
CA VAL A 99 3.98 1.58 3.64
C VAL A 99 4.02 2.08 2.20
N SER A 100 5.19 2.02 1.54
CA SER A 100 5.32 2.54 0.17
C SER A 100 4.58 1.71 -0.87
N LEU A 101 4.59 0.38 -0.74
CA LEU A 101 3.89 -0.53 -1.63
C LEU A 101 2.39 -0.42 -1.42
N GLY A 102 1.96 -0.43 -0.15
CA GLY A 102 0.57 -0.20 0.24
C GLY A 102 0.04 1.14 -0.27
N ALA A 103 0.81 2.23 -0.14
CA ALA A 103 0.40 3.54 -0.65
C ALA A 103 0.16 3.53 -2.16
N ILE A 104 1.06 2.93 -2.96
CA ILE A 104 0.89 2.84 -4.41
C ILE A 104 -0.32 1.98 -4.77
N LEU A 105 -0.48 0.83 -4.10
CA LEU A 105 -1.61 -0.06 -4.37
C LEU A 105 -2.95 0.60 -4.00
N LEU A 106 -3.02 1.29 -2.86
CA LEU A 106 -4.17 2.09 -2.43
C LEU A 106 -4.48 3.23 -3.40
N TRP A 107 -3.45 3.90 -3.94
CA TRP A 107 -3.65 4.92 -4.98
C TRP A 107 -4.40 4.32 -6.17
N ILE A 108 -3.92 3.19 -6.68
CA ILE A 108 -4.53 2.55 -7.84
C ILE A 108 -5.95 2.06 -7.52
N ALA A 109 -6.11 1.32 -6.43
CA ALA A 109 -7.40 0.79 -5.99
C ALA A 109 -8.45 1.91 -5.84
N ASN A 110 -8.09 3.04 -5.25
CA ASN A 110 -8.98 4.19 -5.11
C ASN A 110 -9.44 4.77 -6.45
N ARG A 111 -8.60 4.79 -7.49
CA ARG A 111 -8.99 5.27 -8.84
C ARG A 111 -9.79 4.24 -9.63
N LEU A 112 -9.83 3.00 -9.17
CA LEU A 112 -10.66 1.94 -9.72
C LEU A 112 -11.94 1.73 -8.90
N ASP A 113 -12.21 2.58 -7.91
CA ASP A 113 -13.35 2.46 -6.98
C ASP A 113 -13.40 1.09 -6.25
N LEU A 114 -12.21 0.53 -5.96
CA LEU A 114 -12.07 -0.73 -5.22
C LEU A 114 -12.00 -0.48 -3.70
N PRO A 115 -12.67 -1.31 -2.88
CA PRO A 115 -12.83 -1.09 -1.44
C PRO A 115 -11.59 -1.56 -0.65
N LEU A 116 -10.41 -1.04 -0.97
CA LEU A 116 -9.15 -1.36 -0.30
C LEU A 116 -8.78 -0.24 0.68
N VAL A 117 -8.59 -0.59 1.95
CA VAL A 117 -8.25 0.35 3.03
C VAL A 117 -6.95 -0.03 3.74
N PRO A 118 -6.18 0.95 4.24
CA PRO A 118 -5.03 0.69 5.09
C PRO A 118 -5.48 0.22 6.49
N VAL A 119 -4.65 -0.58 7.15
CA VAL A 119 -4.78 -0.91 8.58
C VAL A 119 -3.42 -0.70 9.23
N ILE A 120 -3.36 0.18 10.24
CA ILE A 120 -2.13 0.45 11.00
C ILE A 120 -1.92 -0.64 12.03
N PHE A 121 -1.53 -1.83 11.55
CA PHE A 121 -1.23 -2.95 12.43
C PHE A 121 0.04 -2.64 13.26
N PRO A 122 0.12 -3.06 14.54
CA PRO A 122 1.17 -2.60 15.46
C PRO A 122 2.62 -2.73 14.98
N THR A 123 2.89 -3.70 14.10
CA THR A 123 4.24 -3.96 13.59
C THR A 123 4.50 -3.37 12.21
N GLN A 124 3.45 -3.16 11.40
CA GLN A 124 3.57 -2.73 10.01
C GLN A 124 2.20 -2.32 9.43
N LEU A 125 2.20 -1.62 8.30
CA LEU A 125 0.98 -1.45 7.51
C LEU A 125 0.54 -2.81 6.96
N ILE A 126 -0.75 -3.15 7.09
CA ILE A 126 -1.42 -4.18 6.29
C ILE A 126 -2.56 -3.54 5.49
N LEU A 127 -3.13 -4.28 4.54
CA LEU A 127 -4.28 -3.82 3.76
C LEU A 127 -5.48 -4.68 4.08
N ARG A 128 -6.66 -4.09 4.08
CA ARG A 128 -7.93 -4.77 4.29
C ARG A 128 -8.87 -4.44 3.15
N ILE A 129 -9.68 -5.41 2.76
CA ILE A 129 -10.73 -5.22 1.78
C ILE A 129 -12.06 -5.20 2.50
N GLU A 130 -12.86 -4.19 2.21
CA GLU A 130 -14.21 -4.07 2.73
C GLU A 130 -15.17 -4.75 1.74
N SER A 131 -15.31 -6.07 1.89
CA SER A 131 -16.31 -6.82 1.12
C SER A 131 -17.71 -6.53 1.63
N LEU A 132 -18.68 -6.48 0.71
CA LEU A 132 -20.10 -6.32 1.01
C LEU A 132 -20.67 -7.49 1.83
N GLU A 133 -20.01 -8.65 1.83
CA GLU A 133 -20.43 -9.84 2.55
C GLU A 133 -19.94 -9.87 4.01
N GLY A 134 -19.17 -8.86 4.43
CA GLY A 134 -18.63 -8.75 5.78
C GLY A 134 -17.43 -9.66 6.07
N GLU A 135 -16.93 -10.38 5.06
CA GLU A 135 -15.69 -11.13 5.17
C GLU A 135 -14.48 -10.18 5.16
N MET A 136 -13.64 -10.31 6.18
CA MET A 136 -12.43 -9.52 6.31
C MET A 136 -11.30 -10.20 5.53
N TRP A 137 -10.94 -9.64 4.39
CA TRP A 137 -9.79 -10.11 3.61
C TRP A 137 -8.59 -9.18 3.86
N LEU A 138 -7.60 -9.72 4.57
CA LEU A 138 -6.35 -9.03 4.91
C LEU A 138 -5.25 -9.41 3.93
N ILE A 139 -4.46 -8.42 3.52
CA ILE A 139 -3.39 -8.56 2.52
C ILE A 139 -2.08 -8.00 3.07
N ASN A 140 -1.01 -8.77 2.86
CA ASN A 140 0.35 -8.33 3.08
C ASN A 140 0.81 -7.39 1.95
N PRO A 141 1.15 -6.12 2.21
CA PRO A 141 1.56 -5.19 1.16
C PRO A 141 2.91 -5.53 0.51
N PHE A 142 3.70 -6.45 1.08
CA PHE A 142 4.98 -6.84 0.50
C PHE A 142 4.85 -7.74 -0.72
N ASN A 143 3.82 -8.58 -0.75
CA ASN A 143 3.74 -9.68 -1.72
C ASN A 143 2.31 -10.02 -2.16
N GLY A 144 1.29 -9.38 -1.58
CA GLY A 144 -0.11 -9.65 -1.91
C GLY A 144 -0.67 -10.91 -1.30
N GLU A 145 0.06 -11.59 -0.39
CA GLU A 145 -0.45 -12.78 0.28
C GLU A 145 -1.60 -12.43 1.22
N THR A 146 -2.62 -13.30 1.23
CA THR A 146 -3.69 -13.25 2.23
C THR A 146 -3.13 -13.55 3.61
N LEU A 147 -3.50 -12.73 4.58
CA LEU A 147 -3.10 -12.88 5.97
C LEU A 147 -4.21 -13.54 6.78
N ASP A 148 -3.83 -14.50 7.61
CA ASP A 148 -4.69 -15.13 8.61
C ASP A 148 -4.34 -14.64 10.03
N GLU A 149 -5.27 -14.86 10.96
CA GLU A 149 -5.10 -14.47 12.37
C GLU A 149 -3.82 -15.08 12.97
N HIS A 150 -3.50 -16.32 12.59
CA HIS A 150 -2.31 -17.00 13.07
C HIS A 150 -1.02 -16.25 12.69
N THR A 151 -0.91 -15.80 11.44
CA THR A 151 0.24 -15.03 10.95
C THR A 151 0.39 -13.72 11.72
N LEU A 152 -0.73 -13.02 11.95
CA LEU A 152 -0.75 -11.76 12.69
C LEU A 152 -0.33 -11.95 14.15
N GLU A 153 -0.83 -12.99 14.83
CA GLU A 153 -0.41 -13.33 16.19
C GLU A 153 1.10 -13.62 16.26
N VAL A 154 1.63 -14.37 15.30
CA VAL A 154 3.07 -14.69 15.24
C VAL A 154 3.89 -13.40 15.10
N TRP A 155 3.42 -12.43 14.30
CA TRP A 155 4.08 -11.14 14.16
C TRP A 155 4.06 -10.34 15.47
N LEU A 156 2.92 -10.27 16.17
CA LEU A 156 2.82 -9.60 17.47
C LEU A 156 3.76 -10.24 18.49
N LYS A 157 3.75 -11.56 18.57
CA LYS A 157 4.58 -12.32 19.52
C LYS A 157 6.07 -12.16 19.25
N GLY A 158 6.46 -12.10 17.98
CA GLY A 158 7.85 -11.94 17.55
C GLY A 158 8.41 -10.53 17.69
N ASN A 159 7.59 -9.48 17.57
CA ASN A 159 8.05 -8.10 17.52
C ASN A 159 7.70 -7.27 18.77
N ILE A 160 6.66 -7.65 19.52
CA ILE A 160 6.20 -6.90 20.69
C ILE A 160 6.52 -7.67 21.98
N SER A 161 5.95 -8.86 22.15
CA SER A 161 6.13 -9.68 23.35
C SER A 161 5.61 -11.10 23.14
N PRO A 162 6.25 -12.16 23.68
CA PRO A 162 5.78 -13.54 23.54
C PRO A 162 4.36 -13.81 24.06
N VAL A 163 3.81 -12.91 24.88
CA VAL A 163 2.45 -12.98 25.45
C VAL A 163 1.46 -11.99 24.80
N ALA A 164 1.85 -11.33 23.69
CA ALA A 164 0.94 -10.47 22.96
C ALA A 164 -0.20 -11.30 22.32
N GLU A 165 -1.40 -10.73 22.33
CA GLU A 165 -2.62 -11.29 21.76
C GLU A 165 -3.13 -10.36 20.66
N LEU A 166 -3.84 -10.91 19.67
CA LEU A 166 -4.46 -10.16 18.59
C LEU A 166 -5.84 -9.66 19.05
N PHE A 167 -6.10 -8.36 18.92
CA PHE A 167 -7.40 -7.77 19.18
C PHE A 167 -8.05 -7.29 17.89
N ASN A 168 -9.39 -7.25 17.83
CA ASN A 168 -10.11 -6.70 16.68
C ASN A 168 -9.75 -5.22 16.44
N GLU A 169 -9.47 -4.47 17.50
CA GLU A 169 -9.03 -3.07 17.45
C GLU A 169 -7.69 -2.90 16.71
N ASP A 170 -6.84 -3.94 16.67
CA ASP A 170 -5.59 -3.92 15.89
C ASP A 170 -5.85 -4.00 14.37
N LEU A 171 -7.09 -4.30 13.97
CA LEU A 171 -7.52 -4.49 12.58
C LEU A 171 -8.39 -3.35 12.06
N ASP A 172 -8.61 -2.31 12.86
CA ASP A 172 -9.34 -1.09 12.48
C ASP A 172 -8.45 -0.10 11.69
N GLU A 173 -9.09 0.83 10.97
CA GLU A 173 -8.43 1.88 10.17
C GLU A 173 -7.87 3.03 11.05
#